data_AF-A0A1Y0EMB9-F1
#
_entry.id   AF-A0A1Y0EMB9-F1
#
_cell.length_a   1.000
_cell.length_b   1.000
_cell.length_c   1.000
_cell.angle_alpha   90.00
_cell.angle_beta   90.00
_cell.angle_gamma   90.00
#
_symmetry.space_group_name_H-M   'P 1'
#
loop_
_entity.id
_entity.type
_entity.pdbx_description
1 polymer ?
#
loop_
_entity_poly.entity_id
_entity_poly.type
_entity_poly.pdbx_seq_one_letter_code
_entity_poly.pdbx_strand_id
1 'polypeptide(L)'
;MPRPTGAHMAERGVHFALTPEQEARLLAAAEADAEAYAEAYAQAVAHARERAQAGDEAEEDEDEDEGEEGDGDEEGDAVQREVDALEAAWASLQAEGWLCETDKAWDPIHRCFCKGKLLYEGGESPLNLLVCGGRQLSCNDDYTVSLVTADQVAAVAQAAAQVTREGLRQRYGQIKQRGYAHRLGEADFDDAWANFQDLTAFFARAAAAGRAVIFTVDA
;
A
#
# COMPACT_ATOMS: atom_id res chain seq x y z
N MET A 1 -9.85 24.49 -0.21
CA MET A 1 -8.67 23.87 -0.87
C MET A 1 -9.17 23.26 -2.17
N PRO A 2 -8.55 23.52 -3.33
CA PRO A 2 -8.91 22.81 -4.56
C PRO A 2 -8.51 21.33 -4.43
N ARG A 3 -9.32 20.42 -4.97
CA ARG A 3 -8.97 19.00 -5.14
C ARG A 3 -7.63 18.88 -5.88
N PRO A 4 -6.76 17.92 -5.55
CA PRO A 4 -5.77 17.44 -6.51
C PRO A 4 -6.55 16.78 -7.67
N THR A 5 -6.38 17.29 -8.88
CA THR A 5 -6.78 16.61 -10.11
C THR A 5 -5.83 15.44 -10.35
N GLY A 6 -6.35 14.27 -10.74
CA GLY A 6 -5.69 12.95 -10.77
C GLY A 6 -4.50 12.80 -11.72
N ALA A 7 -3.47 13.61 -11.55
CA ALA A 7 -2.20 13.55 -12.28
C ALA A 7 -0.97 13.73 -11.35
N HIS A 8 -1.16 13.63 -10.02
CA HIS A 8 -0.12 13.89 -9.01
C HIS A 8 -0.11 12.87 -7.84
N MET A 9 -0.70 11.68 -7.99
CA MET A 9 -0.82 10.68 -6.91
C MET A 9 0.37 9.71 -6.78
N ALA A 10 1.32 9.72 -7.74
CA ALA A 10 2.56 8.96 -7.61
C ALA A 10 3.28 9.25 -6.28
N GLU A 11 3.57 8.20 -5.51
CA GLU A 11 4.32 8.19 -4.25
C GLU A 11 3.60 8.70 -2.98
N ARG A 12 2.29 8.99 -2.98
CA ARG A 12 1.60 9.47 -1.76
C ARG A 12 1.08 8.34 -0.89
N GLY A 13 1.57 8.28 0.34
CA GLY A 13 1.09 7.33 1.34
C GLY A 13 -0.19 7.81 2.03
N VAL A 14 -1.27 7.05 1.96
CA VAL A 14 -2.56 7.39 2.56
C VAL A 14 -3.07 6.25 3.44
N HIS A 15 -3.66 6.60 4.58
CA HIS A 15 -4.31 5.66 5.49
C HIS A 15 -5.80 5.94 5.61
N PHE A 16 -6.61 4.89 5.54
CA PHE A 16 -8.07 4.94 5.72
C PHE A 16 -8.52 4.05 6.87
N ALA A 17 -9.37 4.57 7.75
CA ALA A 17 -9.96 3.79 8.84
C ALA A 17 -11.32 3.21 8.42
N LEU A 18 -11.37 1.90 8.26
CA LEU A 18 -12.49 1.17 7.68
C LEU A 18 -13.57 0.85 8.71
N THR A 19 -14.84 0.93 8.32
CA THR A 19 -15.91 0.25 9.06
C THR A 19 -15.80 -1.27 8.87
N PRO A 20 -16.42 -2.09 9.74
CA PRO A 20 -16.45 -3.53 9.56
C PRO A 20 -17.01 -3.98 8.20
N GLU A 21 -18.00 -3.25 7.66
CA GLU A 21 -18.56 -3.53 6.34
C GLU A 21 -17.56 -3.22 5.23
N GLN A 22 -16.82 -2.10 5.32
CA GLN A 22 -15.77 -1.76 4.35
C GLN A 22 -14.63 -2.78 4.37
N GLU A 23 -14.19 -3.19 5.58
CA GLU A 23 -13.19 -4.25 5.75
C GLU A 23 -13.66 -5.56 5.11
N ALA A 24 -14.90 -5.99 5.36
CA ALA A 24 -15.45 -7.22 4.79
C ALA A 24 -15.52 -7.18 3.26
N ARG A 25 -15.94 -6.06 2.66
CA ARG A 25 -15.96 -5.91 1.20
C ARG A 25 -14.56 -5.95 0.61
N LEU A 26 -13.61 -5.29 1.25
CA LEU A 26 -12.22 -5.25 0.78
C LEU A 26 -11.55 -6.63 0.85
N LEU A 27 -11.83 -7.40 1.91
CA LEU A 27 -11.35 -8.78 2.02
C LEU A 27 -11.97 -9.69 0.96
N ALA A 28 -13.27 -9.55 0.69
CA ALA A 28 -13.93 -10.31 -0.38
C ALA A 28 -13.39 -9.91 -1.76
N ALA A 29 -13.09 -8.64 -1.98
CA ALA A 29 -12.46 -8.14 -3.20
C ALA A 29 -11.06 -8.75 -3.40
N ALA A 30 -10.23 -8.78 -2.35
CA ALA A 30 -8.91 -9.41 -2.41
C ALA A 30 -8.96 -10.92 -2.69
N GLU A 31 -10.01 -11.61 -2.22
CA GLU A 31 -10.23 -13.02 -2.55
C GLU A 31 -10.65 -13.21 -4.02
N ALA A 32 -11.51 -12.35 -4.54
CA ALA A 32 -11.91 -12.37 -5.94
C ALA A 32 -10.73 -12.10 -6.88
N ASP A 33 -9.90 -11.10 -6.57
CA ASP A 33 -8.71 -10.79 -7.39
C ASP A 33 -7.70 -11.94 -7.38
N ALA A 34 -7.50 -12.58 -6.23
CA ALA A 34 -6.63 -13.75 -6.12
C ALA A 34 -7.13 -14.96 -6.92
N GLU A 35 -8.45 -15.19 -6.96
CA GLU A 35 -9.09 -16.24 -7.75
C GLU A 35 -8.94 -15.95 -9.26
N ALA A 36 -9.25 -14.73 -9.69
CA ALA A 36 -9.08 -14.29 -11.08
C ALA A 36 -7.62 -14.44 -11.55
N TYR A 37 -6.65 -14.01 -10.73
CA TYR A 37 -5.23 -14.16 -11.03
C TYR A 37 -4.82 -15.65 -11.15
N ALA A 38 -5.30 -16.51 -10.26
CA ALA A 38 -5.00 -17.93 -10.30
C ALA A 38 -5.56 -18.61 -11.56
N GLU A 39 -6.76 -18.23 -11.99
CA GLU A 39 -7.38 -18.71 -13.23
C GLU A 39 -6.60 -18.24 -14.46
N ALA A 40 -6.29 -16.95 -14.55
CA ALA A 40 -5.49 -16.39 -15.65
C ALA A 40 -4.12 -17.06 -15.76
N TYR A 41 -3.44 -17.27 -14.62
CA TYR A 41 -2.17 -17.99 -14.58
C TYR A 41 -2.29 -19.43 -15.06
N ALA A 42 -3.33 -20.15 -14.65
CA ALA A 42 -3.57 -21.52 -15.08
C ALA A 42 -3.82 -21.61 -16.59
N GLN A 43 -4.58 -20.67 -17.16
CA GLN A 43 -4.81 -20.56 -18.60
C GLN A 43 -3.51 -20.26 -19.37
N ALA A 44 -2.71 -19.30 -18.90
CA ALA A 44 -1.43 -18.95 -19.51
C ALA A 44 -0.45 -20.14 -19.52
N VAL A 45 -0.38 -20.90 -18.42
CA VAL A 45 0.45 -22.12 -18.33
C VAL A 45 -0.06 -23.22 -19.25
N ALA A 46 -1.38 -23.39 -19.39
CA ALA A 46 -1.97 -24.36 -20.31
C ALA A 46 -1.62 -24.00 -21.77
N HIS A 47 -1.81 -22.74 -22.15
CA HIS A 47 -1.48 -22.25 -23.49
C HIS A 47 0.02 -22.38 -23.80
N ALA A 48 0.91 -22.05 -22.85
CA ALA A 48 2.35 -22.23 -23.01
C ALA A 48 2.73 -23.72 -23.22
N ARG A 49 2.06 -24.65 -22.53
CA ARG A 49 2.25 -26.09 -22.71
C ARG A 49 1.77 -26.56 -24.07
N GLU A 50 0.63 -26.08 -24.54
CA GLU A 50 0.09 -26.41 -25.88
C GLU A 50 1.03 -25.93 -26.98
N ARG A 51 1.55 -24.68 -26.89
CA ARG A 51 2.55 -24.16 -27.84
C ARG A 51 3.83 -25.00 -27.85
N ALA A 52 4.32 -25.39 -26.68
CA ALA A 52 5.51 -26.26 -26.58
C ALA A 52 5.29 -27.67 -27.17
N GLN A 53 4.06 -28.19 -27.13
CA GLN A 53 3.70 -29.49 -27.71
C GLN A 53 3.40 -29.43 -29.20
N ALA A 54 2.95 -28.29 -29.71
CA ALA A 54 2.65 -28.08 -31.12
C ALA A 54 3.90 -28.14 -32.02
N GLY A 55 5.11 -28.07 -31.44
CA GLY A 55 6.36 -28.02 -32.18
C GLY A 55 6.53 -26.64 -32.79
N ASP A 56 7.59 -25.94 -32.39
CA ASP A 56 7.96 -24.63 -32.89
C ASP A 56 8.40 -24.73 -34.37
N GLU A 57 7.44 -24.86 -35.28
CA GLU A 57 7.56 -24.56 -36.70
C GLU A 57 6.94 -23.17 -36.93
N ALA A 58 7.60 -22.14 -36.41
CA ALA A 58 7.39 -20.77 -36.88
C ALA A 58 8.75 -20.25 -37.35
N GLU A 59 8.88 -20.13 -38.68
CA GLU A 59 9.94 -19.37 -39.32
C GLU A 59 10.03 -17.96 -38.72
N GLU A 60 11.26 -17.46 -38.63
CA GLU A 60 11.59 -16.07 -38.29
C GLU A 60 11.01 -15.13 -39.36
N ASP A 61 9.72 -14.79 -39.24
CA ASP A 61 9.17 -13.59 -39.89
C ASP A 61 9.28 -12.44 -38.88
N GLU A 62 10.31 -11.62 -39.10
CA GLU A 62 10.47 -10.28 -38.51
C GLU A 62 9.35 -9.36 -39.04
N ASP A 63 8.10 -9.59 -38.61
CA ASP A 63 7.06 -8.59 -38.71
C ASP A 63 6.89 -7.96 -37.32
N GLU A 64 7.19 -6.65 -37.28
CA GLU A 64 6.87 -5.74 -36.19
C GLU A 64 5.35 -5.75 -35.96
N ASP A 65 4.87 -6.77 -35.26
CA ASP A 65 3.55 -6.79 -34.66
C ASP A 65 3.62 -5.80 -33.50
N GLU A 66 3.25 -4.56 -33.79
CA GLU A 66 2.76 -3.61 -32.79
C GLU A 66 1.60 -4.31 -32.09
N GLY A 67 1.94 -5.11 -31.08
CA GLY A 67 0.99 -5.84 -30.28
C GLY A 67 -0.07 -4.84 -29.85
N GLU A 68 -1.30 -5.04 -30.33
CA GLU A 68 -2.46 -4.51 -29.69
C GLU A 68 -2.25 -4.83 -28.20
N GLU A 69 -2.00 -3.78 -27.42
CA GLU A 69 -2.23 -3.80 -25.99
C GLU A 69 -3.71 -4.15 -25.88
N GLY A 70 -3.97 -5.46 -25.85
CA GLY A 70 -5.25 -5.98 -25.46
C GLY A 70 -5.53 -5.30 -24.14
N ASP A 71 -6.56 -4.46 -24.16
CA ASP A 71 -7.20 -3.84 -23.01
C ASP A 71 -7.73 -5.01 -22.17
N GLY A 72 -6.78 -5.65 -21.50
CA GLY A 72 -6.87 -6.92 -20.83
C GLY A 72 -7.55 -6.66 -19.51
N ASP A 73 -8.86 -6.74 -19.58
CA ASP A 73 -9.72 -7.28 -18.54
C ASP A 73 -9.77 -6.47 -17.23
N GLU A 74 -10.89 -5.77 -17.06
CA GLU A 74 -11.46 -5.27 -15.79
C GLU A 74 -11.65 -6.37 -14.70
N GLU A 75 -11.15 -7.59 -14.97
CA GLU A 75 -11.33 -8.84 -14.24
C GLU A 75 -10.10 -9.14 -13.36
N GLY A 76 -9.78 -8.20 -12.46
CA GLY A 76 -8.68 -8.36 -11.50
C GLY A 76 -8.41 -7.15 -10.61
N ASP A 77 -9.38 -6.22 -10.55
CA ASP A 77 -9.19 -4.90 -9.92
C ASP A 77 -10.25 -4.60 -8.85
N ALA A 78 -10.75 -5.64 -8.18
CA ALA A 78 -11.79 -5.47 -7.16
C ALA A 78 -11.30 -4.70 -5.95
N VAL A 79 -10.07 -4.93 -5.52
CA VAL A 79 -9.45 -4.19 -4.41
C VAL A 79 -9.36 -2.71 -4.76
N GLN A 80 -8.87 -2.37 -5.95
CA GLN A 80 -8.77 -0.97 -6.38
C GLN A 80 -10.13 -0.30 -6.45
N ARG A 81 -11.18 -0.97 -6.94
CA ARG A 81 -12.54 -0.41 -6.94
C ARG A 81 -13.04 -0.04 -5.54
N GLU A 82 -12.71 -0.84 -4.53
CA GLU A 82 -13.06 -0.50 -3.14
C GLU A 82 -12.21 0.66 -2.61
N VAL A 83 -10.95 0.76 -3.03
CA VAL A 83 -10.07 1.88 -2.68
C VAL A 83 -10.51 3.17 -3.36
N ASP A 84 -10.82 3.14 -4.66
CA ASP A 84 -11.39 4.26 -5.41
C ASP A 84 -12.66 4.79 -4.76
N ALA A 85 -13.49 3.91 -4.19
CA ALA A 85 -14.68 4.32 -3.45
C ALA A 85 -14.33 5.08 -2.15
N LEU A 86 -13.25 4.72 -1.47
CA LEU A 86 -12.73 5.45 -0.30
C LEU A 86 -12.15 6.81 -0.73
N GLU A 87 -11.39 6.84 -1.82
CA GLU A 87 -10.82 8.07 -2.38
C GLU A 87 -11.91 9.02 -2.90
N ALA A 88 -12.97 8.51 -3.52
CA ALA A 88 -14.12 9.32 -3.89
C ALA A 88 -14.80 9.98 -2.67
N ALA A 89 -14.72 9.34 -1.50
CA ALA A 89 -15.22 9.85 -0.22
C ALA A 89 -14.21 10.72 0.56
N TRP A 90 -13.04 11.04 -0.02
CA TRP A 90 -11.91 11.74 0.63
C TRP A 90 -12.33 12.90 1.54
N ALA A 91 -13.11 13.84 1.01
CA ALA A 91 -13.48 15.04 1.76
C ALA A 91 -14.32 14.74 3.02
N SER A 92 -15.19 13.71 2.95
CA SER A 92 -15.97 13.28 4.11
C SER A 92 -15.09 12.58 5.13
N LEU A 93 -14.28 11.62 4.67
CA LEU A 93 -13.38 10.85 5.54
C LEU A 93 -12.36 11.75 6.23
N GLN A 94 -11.82 12.75 5.53
CA GLN A 94 -10.93 13.75 6.11
C GLN A 94 -11.64 14.62 7.16
N ALA A 95 -12.85 15.12 6.86
CA ALA A 95 -13.63 15.93 7.80
C ALA A 95 -14.02 15.15 9.07
N GLU A 96 -14.25 13.85 8.94
CA GLU A 96 -14.58 12.94 10.05
C GLU A 96 -13.33 12.39 10.78
N GLY A 97 -12.13 12.62 10.24
CA GLY A 97 -10.87 12.15 10.83
C GLY A 97 -10.56 10.66 10.60
N TRP A 98 -11.21 10.04 9.60
CA TRP A 98 -11.03 8.66 9.15
C TRP A 98 -10.05 8.51 7.97
N LEU A 99 -9.31 9.57 7.66
CA LEU A 99 -8.24 9.60 6.68
C LEU A 99 -7.01 10.28 7.28
N CYS A 100 -5.82 9.76 6.97
CA CYS A 100 -4.53 10.39 7.25
C CYS A 100 -3.64 10.31 6.01
N GLU A 101 -3.28 11.44 5.43
CA GLU A 101 -2.30 11.53 4.34
C GLU A 101 -0.92 11.77 4.97
N THR A 102 0.04 10.92 4.61
CA THR A 102 1.45 11.07 5.04
C THR A 102 2.36 11.58 3.92
N ASP A 103 1.78 11.93 2.77
CA ASP A 103 2.47 12.38 1.55
C ASP A 103 3.69 11.50 1.27
N LYS A 104 4.91 12.03 1.21
CA LYS A 104 6.16 11.26 0.99
C LYS A 104 6.82 10.75 2.28
N ALA A 105 6.30 11.15 3.43
CA ALA A 105 6.86 10.78 4.72
C ALA A 105 6.62 9.32 5.09
N TRP A 106 5.74 8.59 4.38
CA TRP A 106 5.53 7.16 4.62
C TRP A 106 6.82 6.35 4.48
N ASP A 107 7.68 6.62 3.49
CA ASP A 107 8.91 5.85 3.25
C ASP A 107 9.92 6.00 4.42
N PRO A 108 10.31 7.21 4.86
CA PRO A 108 11.20 7.33 6.00
C PRO A 108 10.56 6.80 7.30
N ILE A 109 9.25 6.95 7.49
CA ILE A 109 8.53 6.38 8.65
C ILE A 109 8.61 4.85 8.63
N HIS A 110 8.30 4.22 7.50
CA HIS A 110 8.37 2.77 7.31
C HIS A 110 9.76 2.24 7.61
N ARG A 111 10.79 2.86 7.01
CA ARG A 111 12.19 2.45 7.20
C ARG A 111 12.63 2.55 8.65
N CYS A 112 12.12 3.52 9.44
CA CYS A 112 12.42 3.61 10.87
C CYS A 112 11.98 2.35 11.65
N PHE A 113 10.91 1.69 11.21
CA PHE A 113 10.38 0.48 11.84
C PHE A 113 10.81 -0.81 11.14
N CYS A 114 11.38 -0.71 9.94
CA CYS A 114 11.85 -1.82 9.12
C CYS A 114 13.38 -1.86 8.96
N LYS A 115 14.13 -1.51 10.02
CA LYS A 115 15.62 -1.59 10.07
C LYS A 115 16.32 -0.82 8.94
N GLY A 116 15.74 0.31 8.54
CA GLY A 116 16.26 1.21 7.50
C GLY A 116 15.97 0.77 6.06
N LYS A 117 15.15 -0.27 5.85
CA LYS A 117 14.87 -0.84 4.53
C LYS A 117 13.39 -0.69 4.17
N LEU A 118 13.13 -0.53 2.87
CA LEU A 118 11.80 -0.63 2.28
C LEU A 118 11.50 -2.12 2.05
N LEU A 119 10.76 -2.73 2.97
CA LEU A 119 10.38 -4.14 2.94
C LEU A 119 8.90 -4.27 3.31
N TYR A 120 8.11 -4.99 2.53
CA TYR A 120 6.73 -5.35 2.90
C TYR A 120 6.70 -6.31 4.10
N GLU A 121 7.68 -7.22 4.14
CA GLU A 121 7.92 -8.11 5.26
C GLU A 121 9.25 -7.74 5.94
N GLY A 122 9.15 -7.02 7.05
CA GLY A 122 10.32 -6.55 7.79
C GLY A 122 9.93 -5.89 9.11
N GLY A 123 10.93 -5.57 9.93
CA GLY A 123 10.71 -4.89 11.21
C GLY A 123 10.21 -5.77 12.35
N GLU A 124 9.77 -5.12 13.42
CA GLU A 124 9.22 -5.77 14.62
C GLU A 124 7.78 -5.33 14.84
N SER A 125 6.88 -6.30 14.98
CA SER A 125 5.49 -6.06 15.35
C SER A 125 5.42 -5.44 16.76
N PRO A 126 4.51 -4.47 16.98
CA PRO A 126 3.46 -4.01 16.06
C PRO A 126 3.85 -2.82 15.18
N LEU A 127 4.99 -2.14 15.42
CA LEU A 127 5.30 -0.89 14.72
C LEU A 127 5.61 -1.04 13.23
N ASN A 128 6.01 -2.23 12.79
CA ASN A 128 6.16 -2.52 11.36
C ASN A 128 4.83 -2.52 10.58
N LEU A 129 3.69 -2.52 11.26
CA LEU A 129 2.36 -2.49 10.65
C LEU A 129 1.89 -1.06 10.34
N LEU A 130 2.61 -0.02 10.76
CA LEU A 130 2.19 1.38 10.55
C LEU A 130 2.12 1.76 9.07
N VAL A 131 3.05 1.24 8.26
CA VAL A 131 3.19 1.55 6.83
C VAL A 131 3.61 0.26 6.15
N CYS A 132 2.98 -0.09 5.02
CA CYS A 132 3.27 -1.27 4.19
C CYS A 132 3.26 -2.65 4.89
N GLY A 133 3.09 -2.75 6.21
CA GLY A 133 2.97 -4.01 6.93
C GLY A 133 1.53 -4.49 7.04
N GLY A 134 1.35 -5.70 7.56
CA GLY A 134 0.02 -6.33 7.66
C GLY A 134 -0.24 -7.27 6.48
N ARG A 135 -1.52 -7.51 6.18
CA ARG A 135 -1.92 -8.36 5.05
C ARG A 135 -1.87 -7.54 3.77
N GLN A 136 -1.01 -7.93 2.83
CA GLN A 136 -1.06 -7.35 1.47
C GLN A 136 -2.33 -7.82 0.77
N LEU A 137 -3.06 -6.87 0.17
CA LEU A 137 -4.32 -7.13 -0.51
C LEU A 137 -4.21 -6.98 -2.02
N SER A 138 -3.29 -6.17 -2.50
CA SER A 138 -3.03 -6.01 -3.92
C SER A 138 -1.87 -6.91 -4.37
N CYS A 139 -1.98 -7.45 -5.59
CA CYS A 139 -0.96 -8.28 -6.24
C CYS A 139 -0.31 -7.60 -7.45
N ASN A 140 -0.65 -6.34 -7.72
CA ASN A 140 -0.08 -5.53 -8.77
C ASN A 140 1.20 -4.82 -8.29
N ASP A 141 2.18 -4.72 -9.17
CA ASP A 141 3.47 -4.08 -8.86
C ASP A 141 3.36 -2.54 -8.79
N ASP A 142 2.29 -1.98 -9.35
CA ASP A 142 2.08 -0.52 -9.49
C ASP A 142 1.29 0.09 -8.33
N TYR A 143 0.68 -0.73 -7.45
CA TYR A 143 -0.13 -0.25 -6.34
C TYR A 143 0.00 -1.12 -5.10
N THR A 144 0.28 -0.51 -3.96
CA THR A 144 0.36 -1.23 -2.68
C THR A 144 -0.88 -0.95 -1.85
N VAL A 145 -1.62 -2.01 -1.48
CA VAL A 145 -2.66 -1.97 -0.46
C VAL A 145 -2.32 -2.96 0.66
N SER A 146 -2.17 -2.44 1.88
CA SER A 146 -1.90 -3.27 3.06
C SER A 146 -2.95 -3.04 4.14
N LEU A 147 -3.46 -4.13 4.72
CA LEU A 147 -4.50 -4.14 5.75
C LEU A 147 -3.94 -4.48 7.13
N VAL A 148 -4.31 -3.64 8.10
CA VAL A 148 -4.13 -3.85 9.53
C VAL A 148 -5.51 -4.03 10.16
N THR A 149 -5.77 -5.22 10.69
CA THR A 149 -7.06 -5.55 11.33
C THR A 149 -7.32 -4.70 12.58
N ALA A 150 -8.58 -4.55 12.99
CA ALA A 150 -8.94 -3.74 14.17
C ALA A 150 -8.17 -4.15 15.45
N ASP A 151 -7.96 -5.45 15.67
CA ASP A 151 -7.18 -5.96 16.80
C ASP A 151 -5.70 -5.54 16.73
N GLN A 152 -5.11 -5.58 15.53
CA GLN A 152 -3.75 -5.12 15.30
C GLN A 152 -3.63 -3.60 15.45
N VAL A 153 -4.62 -2.83 14.97
CA VAL A 153 -4.66 -1.36 15.10
C VAL A 153 -4.55 -0.94 16.56
N ALA A 154 -5.21 -1.64 17.49
CA ALA A 154 -5.09 -1.37 18.92
C ALA A 154 -3.66 -1.56 19.45
N ALA A 155 -2.98 -2.64 19.05
CA ALA A 155 -1.58 -2.88 19.43
C ALA A 155 -0.63 -1.85 18.81
N VAL A 156 -0.85 -1.47 17.54
CA VAL A 156 -0.09 -0.43 16.84
C VAL A 156 -0.24 0.91 17.55
N ALA A 157 -1.48 1.33 17.87
CA ALA A 157 -1.75 2.59 18.54
C ALA A 157 -1.04 2.68 19.90
N GLN A 158 -1.08 1.61 20.70
CA GLN A 158 -0.40 1.55 21.99
C GLN A 158 1.12 1.67 21.85
N ALA A 159 1.72 0.97 20.88
CA ALA A 159 3.17 1.03 20.68
C ALA A 159 3.63 2.36 20.08
N ALA A 160 2.89 2.91 19.11
CA ALA A 160 3.20 4.18 18.46
C ALA A 160 3.21 5.34 19.47
N ALA A 161 2.27 5.32 20.42
CA ALA A 161 2.21 6.32 21.50
C ALA A 161 3.46 6.35 22.41
N GLN A 162 4.27 5.30 22.43
CA GLN A 162 5.50 5.22 23.22
C GLN A 162 6.75 5.70 22.46
N VAL A 163 6.64 5.95 21.16
CA VAL A 163 7.78 6.39 20.35
C VAL A 163 8.02 7.88 20.59
N THR A 164 9.20 8.21 21.12
CA THR A 164 9.63 9.60 21.27
C THR A 164 10.31 10.11 20.00
N ARG A 165 10.44 11.45 19.87
CA ARG A 165 11.16 12.08 18.77
C ARG A 165 12.61 11.60 18.73
N GLU A 166 13.28 11.49 19.87
CA GLU A 166 14.65 10.96 19.98
C GLU A 166 14.72 9.49 19.55
N GLY A 167 13.73 8.68 19.94
CA GLY A 167 13.64 7.28 19.55
C GLY A 167 13.46 7.10 18.05
N LEU A 168 12.57 7.90 17.43
CA LEU A 168 12.41 7.92 15.98
C LEU A 168 13.68 8.45 15.29
N ARG A 169 14.33 9.49 15.84
CA ARG A 169 15.58 10.04 15.30
C ARG A 169 16.70 9.01 15.26
N GLN A 170 16.83 8.19 16.31
CA GLN A 170 17.81 7.12 16.35
C GLN A 170 17.56 6.08 15.25
N ARG A 171 16.30 5.72 15.00
CA ARG A 171 15.90 4.79 13.93
C ARG A 171 16.12 5.39 12.55
N TYR A 172 15.76 6.65 12.37
CA TYR A 172 15.98 7.42 11.15
C TYR A 172 17.48 7.47 10.77
N GLY A 173 18.37 7.60 11.75
CA GLY A 173 19.83 7.55 11.53
C GLY A 173 20.36 6.22 10.96
N GLN A 174 19.54 5.16 10.92
CA GLN A 174 19.89 3.87 10.30
C GLN A 174 19.60 3.83 8.80
N ILE A 175 18.77 4.76 8.30
CA ILE A 175 18.43 4.86 6.88
C ILE A 175 19.69 5.21 6.08
N LYS A 176 19.89 4.50 4.98
CA LYS A 176 21.01 4.74 4.07
C LYS A 176 20.52 5.57 2.89
N GLN A 177 21.27 6.61 2.54
CA GLN A 177 21.00 7.44 1.36
C GLN A 177 20.90 6.58 0.08
N ARG A 178 21.70 5.51 0.00
CA ARG A 178 21.60 4.54 -1.08
C ARG A 178 20.31 3.74 -0.94
N GLY A 179 19.42 3.88 -1.91
CA GLY A 179 18.11 3.23 -1.93
C GLY A 179 17.02 4.01 -1.20
N TYR A 180 17.26 5.29 -0.86
CA TYR A 180 16.26 6.25 -0.43
C TYR A 180 16.16 7.35 -1.50
N ALA A 181 14.96 7.60 -2.01
CA ALA A 181 14.74 8.49 -3.16
C ALA A 181 14.99 9.97 -2.82
N HIS A 182 14.79 10.36 -1.56
CA HIS A 182 14.92 11.75 -1.11
C HIS A 182 16.26 12.03 -0.42
N ARG A 183 16.52 13.31 -0.13
CA ARG A 183 17.73 13.72 0.58
C ARG A 183 17.52 13.55 2.07
N LEU A 184 18.31 12.69 2.72
CA LEU A 184 18.32 12.58 4.17
C LEU A 184 18.81 13.89 4.80
N GLY A 185 18.13 14.34 5.86
CA GLY A 185 18.49 15.58 6.55
C GLY A 185 17.50 15.96 7.63
N GLU A 186 17.74 17.11 8.26
CA GLU A 186 16.88 17.59 9.35
C GLU A 186 15.45 17.86 8.88
N ALA A 187 15.29 18.51 7.72
CA ALA A 187 13.97 18.82 7.17
C ALA A 187 13.16 17.54 6.87
N ASP A 188 13.79 16.54 6.24
CA ASP A 188 13.15 15.25 5.96
C ASP A 188 12.78 14.49 7.24
N PHE A 189 13.62 14.57 8.27
CA PHE A 189 13.28 14.01 9.60
C PHE A 189 12.14 14.78 10.28
N ASP A 190 12.11 16.11 10.18
CA ASP A 190 11.06 16.93 10.77
C ASP A 190 9.70 16.65 10.12
N ASP A 191 9.68 16.51 8.79
CA ASP A 191 8.49 16.09 8.05
C ASP A 191 8.06 14.67 8.44
N ALA A 192 9.01 13.72 8.54
CA ALA A 192 8.72 12.36 8.99
C ALA A 192 8.18 12.32 10.42
N TRP A 193 8.73 13.12 11.33
CA TRP A 193 8.26 13.20 12.70
C TRP A 193 6.86 13.81 12.79
N ALA A 194 6.60 14.92 12.10
CA ALA A 194 5.28 15.54 12.09
C ALA A 194 4.21 14.58 11.57
N ASN A 195 4.44 13.94 10.43
CA ASN A 195 3.53 12.94 9.86
C ASN A 195 3.37 11.72 10.77
N PHE A 196 4.43 11.27 11.44
CA PHE A 196 4.33 10.18 12.42
C PHE A 196 3.44 10.54 13.61
N GLN A 197 3.44 11.79 14.07
CA GLN A 197 2.54 12.24 15.14
C GLN A 197 1.08 12.23 14.68
N ASP A 198 0.80 12.72 13.48
CA ASP A 198 -0.54 12.68 12.89
C ASP A 198 -1.03 11.24 12.69
N LEU A 199 -0.16 10.36 12.20
CA LEU A 199 -0.42 8.94 12.04
C LEU A 199 -0.69 8.25 13.40
N THR A 200 0.09 8.58 14.43
CA THR A 200 -0.13 8.05 15.79
C THR A 200 -1.50 8.48 16.34
N ALA A 201 -1.87 9.75 16.16
CA ALA A 201 -3.19 10.25 16.55
C ALA A 201 -4.32 9.59 15.77
N PHE A 202 -4.10 9.33 14.47
CA PHE A 202 -5.05 8.62 13.61
C PHE A 202 -5.26 7.17 14.07
N PHE A 203 -4.19 6.41 14.30
CA PHE A 203 -4.29 5.02 14.80
C PHE A 203 -4.96 4.96 16.17
N ALA A 204 -4.71 5.93 17.05
CA ALA A 204 -5.42 6.01 18.34
C ALA A 204 -6.94 6.20 18.17
N ARG A 205 -7.37 7.03 17.20
CA ARG A 205 -8.81 7.20 16.88
C ARG A 205 -9.41 5.92 16.28
N ALA A 206 -8.71 5.30 15.33
CA ALA A 206 -9.15 4.05 14.71
C ALA A 206 -9.30 2.93 15.74
N ALA A 207 -8.31 2.79 16.65
CA ALA A 207 -8.35 1.83 17.76
C ALA A 207 -9.54 2.08 18.69
N ALA A 208 -9.79 3.33 19.08
CA ALA A 208 -10.92 3.68 19.94
C ALA A 208 -12.28 3.38 19.29
N ALA A 209 -12.35 3.43 17.96
CA ALA A 209 -13.54 3.13 17.19
C ALA A 209 -13.65 1.65 16.76
N GLY A 210 -12.67 0.81 17.10
CA GLY A 210 -12.64 -0.60 16.68
C GLY A 210 -12.56 -0.78 15.16
N ARG A 211 -11.87 0.13 14.47
CA ARG A 211 -11.74 0.14 13.01
C ARG A 211 -10.44 -0.48 12.55
N ALA A 212 -10.50 -1.27 11.49
CA ALA A 212 -9.34 -1.67 10.72
C ALA A 212 -8.76 -0.46 9.97
N VAL A 213 -7.50 -0.55 9.56
CA VAL A 213 -6.82 0.48 8.78
C VAL A 213 -6.22 -0.14 7.53
N ILE A 214 -6.39 0.51 6.40
CA ILE A 214 -5.57 0.24 5.22
C ILE A 214 -4.57 1.35 4.99
N PHE A 215 -3.43 0.98 4.42
CA PHE A 215 -2.46 1.89 3.83
C PHE A 215 -2.41 1.67 2.32
N THR A 216 -2.40 2.76 1.57
CA THR A 216 -2.31 2.77 0.11
C THR A 216 -1.18 3.67 -0.37
N VAL A 217 -0.53 3.28 -1.48
CA VAL A 217 0.43 4.11 -2.20
C VAL A 217 0.58 3.62 -3.64
N ASP A 218 0.60 4.58 -4.59
CA ASP A 218 0.97 4.36 -5.98
C ASP A 218 2.50 4.22 -6.10
N ALA A 219 2.97 3.20 -6.83
CA ALA A 219 4.39 2.94 -7.08
C ALA A 219 4.96 3.71 -8.29
#